data_AF-A0A8T2VH77-F1
#
_entry.id   AF-A0A8T2VH77-F1
#
_cell.length_a   1.000
_cell.length_b   1.000
_cell.length_c   1.000
_cell.angle_alpha   90.00
_cell.angle_beta   90.00
_cell.angle_gamma   90.00
#
_symmetry.space_group_name_H-M   'P 1'
#
loop_
_entity.id
_entity.type
_entity.pdbx_description
1 polymer ?
#
loop_
_entity_poly.entity_id
_entity_poly.type
_entity_poly.pdbx_seq_one_letter_code
_entity_poly.pdbx_strand_id
1 'polypeptide(L)'
;MNLKTLSYLSTSFSSLQVLKLSGWTSLESLSSLPSTLITLGLAGCRSLQTVDASLPALQILGLQGCTNLKKLPTALGASMLDLYLDECDGLEELLPSNQASFFGELSCLEVLDLSHCTSLKTLSSLPTTLRQLHLCDCRNLDIVNASLPNLEVLHWHQNAQACEN
;
A
#
# COMPACT_ATOMS: atom_id res chain seq x y z
N MET A 1 -21.91 -2.41 -1.06
CA MET A 1 -22.22 -1.27 -1.97
C MET A 1 -21.73 -1.64 -3.36
N ASN A 2 -22.54 -1.47 -4.42
CA ASN A 2 -22.24 -1.96 -5.78
C ASN A 2 -21.53 -0.93 -6.68
N LEU A 3 -20.91 0.10 -6.10
CA LEU A 3 -20.26 1.14 -6.89
C LEU A 3 -18.88 0.66 -7.36
N LYS A 4 -18.68 0.64 -8.69
CA LYS A 4 -17.44 0.17 -9.31
C LYS A 4 -16.36 1.23 -9.43
N THR A 5 -16.75 2.49 -9.57
CA THR A 5 -15.81 3.59 -9.80
C THR A 5 -16.23 4.82 -9.02
N LEU A 6 -15.24 5.60 -8.60
CA LEU A 6 -15.44 6.86 -7.88
C LEU A 6 -14.38 7.86 -8.37
N SER A 7 -14.82 8.98 -8.97
CA SER A 7 -13.95 9.87 -9.76
C SER A 7 -14.29 11.37 -9.63
N TYR A 8 -15.07 11.77 -8.64
CA TYR A 8 -15.57 13.15 -8.47
C TYR A 8 -15.34 13.70 -7.06
N LEU A 9 -14.50 13.03 -6.26
CA LEU A 9 -14.27 13.43 -4.87
C LEU A 9 -13.43 14.71 -4.76
N SER A 10 -12.45 14.91 -5.66
CA SER A 10 -11.61 16.12 -5.68
C SER A 10 -12.41 17.40 -5.90
N THR A 11 -13.45 17.36 -6.74
CA THR A 11 -14.30 18.51 -7.03
C THR A 11 -15.39 18.73 -5.99
N SER A 12 -15.87 17.65 -5.37
CA SER A 12 -16.97 17.72 -4.40
C SER A 12 -16.49 18.00 -2.97
N PHE A 13 -15.26 17.60 -2.63
CA PHE A 13 -14.73 17.65 -1.26
C PHE A 13 -13.27 18.12 -1.23
N SER A 14 -13.02 19.33 -1.70
CA SER A 14 -11.65 19.90 -1.81
C SER A 14 -10.87 19.99 -0.49
N SER A 15 -11.56 20.00 0.65
CA SER A 15 -10.96 20.06 2.00
C SER A 15 -10.93 18.71 2.73
N LEU A 16 -11.29 17.61 2.06
CA LEU A 16 -11.36 16.29 2.70
C LEU A 16 -9.97 15.78 3.04
N GLN A 17 -9.76 15.46 4.32
CA GLN A 17 -8.49 14.91 4.81
C GLN A 17 -8.55 13.40 5.07
N VAL A 18 -9.74 12.85 5.32
CA VAL A 18 -9.93 11.44 5.65
C VAL A 18 -11.02 10.84 4.78
N LEU A 19 -10.69 9.76 4.08
CA LEU A 19 -11.63 8.98 3.29
C LEU A 19 -11.51 7.50 3.67
N LYS A 20 -12.61 6.89 4.11
CA LYS A 20 -12.67 5.46 4.44
C LYS A 20 -13.80 4.79 3.67
N LEU A 21 -13.43 3.86 2.79
CA LEU A 21 -14.34 3.08 1.93
C LEU A 21 -14.18 1.57 2.16
N SER A 22 -13.82 1.17 3.38
CA SER A 22 -13.57 -0.23 3.70
C SER A 22 -14.77 -1.13 3.36
N GLY A 23 -14.50 -2.31 2.82
CA GLY A 23 -15.51 -3.32 2.46
C GLY A 23 -16.29 -3.02 1.18
N TRP A 24 -15.83 -2.06 0.36
CA TRP A 24 -16.44 -1.81 -0.96
C TRP A 24 -15.95 -2.85 -1.97
N THR A 25 -16.45 -4.07 -1.82
CA THR A 25 -15.98 -5.26 -2.55
C THR A 25 -16.13 -5.16 -4.06
N SER A 26 -17.01 -4.29 -4.58
CA SER A 26 -17.21 -4.08 -6.03
C SER A 26 -16.43 -2.91 -6.60
N LEU A 27 -15.72 -2.11 -5.78
CA LEU A 27 -14.93 -0.98 -6.25
C LEU A 27 -13.75 -1.52 -7.07
N GLU A 28 -13.68 -1.17 -8.35
CA GLU A 28 -12.65 -1.63 -9.29
C GLU A 28 -11.53 -0.60 -9.44
N SER A 29 -11.87 0.68 -9.43
CA SER A 29 -10.90 1.78 -9.52
C SER A 29 -11.36 3.03 -8.77
N LEU A 30 -10.37 3.79 -8.30
CA LEU A 30 -10.55 5.07 -7.62
C LEU A 30 -9.66 6.11 -8.30
N SER A 31 -10.22 7.25 -8.66
CA SER A 31 -9.47 8.36 -9.27
C SER A 31 -9.99 9.71 -8.78
N SER A 32 -9.29 10.79 -9.15
CA SER A 32 -9.69 12.17 -8.83
C SER A 32 -10.01 12.37 -7.35
N LEU A 33 -9.05 11.99 -6.50
CA LEU A 33 -9.11 12.23 -5.06
C LEU A 33 -8.58 13.63 -4.70
N PRO A 34 -9.07 14.25 -3.60
CA PRO A 34 -8.51 15.49 -3.09
C PRO A 34 -7.03 15.30 -2.72
N SER A 35 -6.18 16.22 -3.17
CA SER A 35 -4.75 16.23 -2.81
C SER A 35 -4.49 16.57 -1.34
N THR A 36 -5.54 17.00 -0.62
CA THR A 36 -5.56 17.31 0.82
C THR A 36 -5.73 16.07 1.69
N LEU A 37 -5.96 14.89 1.11
CA LEU A 37 -6.09 13.64 1.87
C LEU A 37 -4.80 13.33 2.64
N ILE A 38 -4.99 13.09 3.93
CA ILE A 38 -3.98 12.64 4.89
C ILE A 38 -4.15 11.13 5.16
N THR A 39 -5.39 10.64 5.17
CA THR A 39 -5.70 9.22 5.41
C THR A 39 -6.66 8.67 4.37
N LEU A 40 -6.28 7.56 3.74
CA LEU A 40 -7.11 6.81 2.80
C LEU A 40 -7.21 5.35 3.25
N GLY A 41 -8.42 4.92 3.60
CA GLY A 41 -8.72 3.55 4.01
C GLY A 41 -9.59 2.84 2.97
N LEU A 42 -9.07 1.76 2.39
CA LEU A 42 -9.70 0.96 1.34
C LEU A 42 -9.70 -0.53 1.69
N ALA A 43 -9.48 -0.88 2.96
CA ALA A 43 -9.43 -2.26 3.42
C ALA A 43 -10.65 -3.10 2.96
N GLY A 44 -10.42 -4.28 2.40
CA GLY A 44 -11.47 -5.20 1.94
C GLY A 44 -12.12 -4.81 0.60
N CYS A 45 -11.56 -3.86 -0.15
CA CYS A 45 -11.98 -3.56 -1.52
C CYS A 45 -11.47 -4.63 -2.50
N ARG A 46 -12.02 -5.84 -2.42
CA ARG A 46 -11.51 -7.05 -3.11
C ARG A 46 -11.47 -6.94 -4.64
N SER A 47 -12.32 -6.12 -5.27
CA SER A 47 -12.27 -5.88 -6.72
C SER A 47 -11.30 -4.77 -7.15
N LEU A 48 -10.70 -4.04 -6.20
CA LEU A 48 -9.86 -2.87 -6.51
C LEU A 48 -8.59 -3.33 -7.19
N GLN A 49 -8.33 -2.79 -8.39
CA GLN A 49 -7.14 -3.15 -9.17
C GLN A 49 -6.04 -2.10 -9.06
N THR A 50 -6.44 -0.82 -8.94
CA THR A 50 -5.55 0.33 -8.89
C THR A 50 -6.24 1.54 -8.27
N VAL A 51 -5.45 2.47 -7.73
CA VAL A 51 -5.87 3.81 -7.30
C VAL A 51 -5.13 4.83 -8.16
N ASP A 52 -5.79 5.41 -9.15
CA ASP A 52 -5.20 6.36 -10.08
C ASP A 52 -5.36 7.80 -9.58
N ALA A 53 -4.60 8.14 -8.54
CA ALA A 53 -4.57 9.45 -7.92
C ALA A 53 -3.17 9.81 -7.41
N SER A 54 -2.79 11.08 -7.55
CA SER A 54 -1.60 11.64 -6.90
C SER A 54 -1.99 12.18 -5.52
N LEU A 55 -1.37 11.65 -4.48
CA LEU A 55 -1.72 11.93 -3.09
C LEU A 55 -0.49 12.45 -2.31
N PRO A 56 -0.03 13.69 -2.59
CA PRO A 56 1.25 14.20 -2.08
C PRO A 56 1.26 14.46 -0.57
N ALA A 57 0.10 14.70 0.03
CA ALA A 57 -0.06 14.95 1.47
C ALA A 57 -0.43 13.69 2.29
N LEU A 58 -0.58 12.53 1.63
CA LEU A 58 -1.05 11.32 2.28
C LEU A 58 0.00 10.80 3.25
N GLN A 59 -0.44 10.51 4.48
CA GLN A 59 0.39 9.95 5.54
C GLN A 59 0.07 8.48 5.77
N ILE A 60 -1.21 8.09 5.65
CA ILE A 60 -1.67 6.74 5.95
C ILE A 60 -2.48 6.19 4.79
N LEU A 61 -2.06 5.04 4.27
CA LEU A 61 -2.79 4.28 3.25
C LEU A 61 -3.05 2.85 3.73
N GLY A 62 -4.32 2.52 3.89
CA GLY A 62 -4.77 1.16 4.22
C GLY A 62 -5.42 0.48 3.02
N LEU A 63 -4.82 -0.60 2.54
CA LEU A 63 -5.27 -1.42 1.41
C LEU A 63 -5.45 -2.90 1.80
N GLN A 64 -5.51 -3.20 3.11
CA GLN A 64 -5.62 -4.56 3.65
C GLN A 64 -6.70 -5.39 2.94
N GLY A 65 -6.40 -6.62 2.52
CA GLY A 65 -7.35 -7.52 1.87
C GLY A 65 -7.86 -7.06 0.50
N CYS A 66 -7.17 -6.14 -0.19
CA CYS A 66 -7.43 -5.81 -1.59
C CYS A 66 -6.84 -6.89 -2.51
N THR A 67 -7.44 -8.07 -2.53
CA THR A 67 -6.90 -9.27 -3.20
C THR A 67 -6.68 -9.16 -4.71
N ASN A 68 -7.35 -8.23 -5.41
CA ASN A 68 -7.14 -7.98 -6.84
C ASN A 68 -6.22 -6.79 -7.13
N LEU A 69 -5.63 -6.17 -6.10
CA LEU A 69 -4.76 -5.01 -6.26
C LEU A 69 -3.50 -5.45 -7.00
N LYS A 70 -3.24 -4.86 -8.17
CA LYS A 70 -2.07 -5.20 -8.98
C LYS A 70 -0.95 -4.17 -8.85
N LYS A 71 -1.30 -2.92 -8.53
CA LYS A 71 -0.38 -1.78 -8.48
C LYS A 71 -0.83 -0.78 -7.42
N LEU A 72 0.15 -0.17 -6.77
CA LEU A 72 -0.03 0.99 -5.89
C LEU A 72 -0.39 2.26 -6.67
N PRO A 73 -0.85 3.33 -5.99
CA PRO A 73 -1.05 4.63 -6.63
C PRO A 73 0.20 5.12 -7.36
N THR A 74 0.00 5.88 -8.43
CA THR A 74 1.08 6.36 -9.31
C THR A 74 2.06 7.30 -8.63
N ALA A 75 1.63 8.02 -7.59
CA ALA A 75 2.48 8.86 -6.77
C ALA A 75 1.96 8.89 -5.32
N LEU A 76 2.77 8.36 -4.42
CA LEU A 76 2.61 8.51 -2.99
C LEU A 76 3.63 9.54 -2.52
N GLY A 77 3.19 10.59 -1.84
CA GLY A 77 4.06 11.70 -1.49
C GLY A 77 5.07 11.38 -0.38
N ALA A 78 6.06 12.26 -0.23
CA ALA A 78 7.05 12.21 0.85
C ALA A 78 6.47 12.31 2.26
N SER A 79 5.19 12.65 2.41
CA SER A 79 4.53 12.68 3.72
C SER A 79 4.10 11.29 4.21
N MET A 80 4.20 10.25 3.38
CA MET A 80 3.73 8.91 3.73
C MET A 80 4.52 8.33 4.90
N LEU A 81 3.80 7.87 5.92
CA LEU A 81 4.32 7.28 7.15
C LEU A 81 3.98 5.78 7.22
N ASP A 82 2.72 5.45 6.94
CA ASP A 82 2.19 4.09 7.14
C ASP A 82 1.52 3.56 5.87
N LEU A 83 1.99 2.39 5.43
CA LEU A 83 1.43 1.66 4.28
C LEU A 83 1.08 0.23 4.68
N TYR A 84 -0.21 -0.07 4.67
CA TYR A 84 -0.74 -1.39 5.00
C TYR A 84 -1.29 -2.08 3.75
N LEU A 85 -0.68 -3.19 3.39
CA LEU A 85 -0.96 -3.99 2.20
C LEU A 85 -1.15 -5.48 2.55
N ASP A 86 -1.37 -5.81 3.81
CA ASP A 86 -1.60 -7.20 4.20
C ASP A 86 -2.76 -7.84 3.43
N GLU A 87 -2.65 -9.13 3.15
CA GLU A 87 -3.62 -9.91 2.35
C GLU A 87 -3.86 -9.36 0.92
N CYS A 88 -2.92 -8.63 0.34
CA CYS A 88 -2.97 -8.18 -1.07
C CYS A 88 -2.38 -9.22 -2.02
N ASP A 89 -3.00 -10.39 -2.11
CA ASP A 89 -2.51 -11.52 -2.90
C ASP A 89 -2.36 -11.26 -4.42
N GLY A 90 -3.03 -10.27 -4.99
CA GLY A 90 -2.89 -9.90 -6.40
C GLY A 90 -1.63 -9.08 -6.72
N LEU A 91 -0.90 -8.65 -5.69
CA LEU A 91 0.24 -7.75 -5.81
C LEU A 91 1.50 -8.56 -6.13
N GLU A 92 1.89 -8.60 -7.40
CA GLU A 92 3.09 -9.32 -7.84
C GLU A 92 4.38 -8.50 -7.67
N GLU A 93 4.27 -7.18 -7.82
CA GLU A 93 5.36 -6.22 -7.71
C GLU A 93 4.88 -4.99 -6.93
N LEU A 94 5.62 -4.60 -5.89
CA LEU A 94 5.35 -3.37 -5.16
C LEU A 94 5.78 -2.13 -5.95
N LEU A 95 6.78 -2.31 -6.82
CA LEU A 95 7.35 -1.30 -7.70
C LEU A 95 7.01 -1.64 -9.16
N PRO A 96 6.48 -0.71 -9.96
CA PRO A 96 6.60 -0.84 -11.39
C PRO A 96 8.09 -0.93 -11.73
N SER A 97 8.54 -2.00 -12.38
CA SER A 97 9.95 -2.22 -12.79
C SER A 97 10.60 -1.07 -13.58
N ASN A 98 9.80 -0.11 -14.06
CA ASN A 98 10.24 1.10 -14.77
C ASN A 98 10.30 2.38 -13.89
N GLN A 99 10.03 2.31 -12.58
CA GLN A 99 10.01 3.44 -11.65
C GLN A 99 10.95 3.22 -10.46
N ALA A 100 12.27 3.25 -10.73
CA ALA A 100 13.30 3.09 -9.70
C ALA A 100 13.28 4.16 -8.58
N SER A 101 12.50 5.25 -8.75
CA SER A 101 12.38 6.36 -7.79
C SER A 101 11.18 6.27 -6.84
N PHE A 102 10.28 5.28 -6.97
CA PHE A 102 9.04 5.26 -6.19
C PHE A 102 9.26 5.30 -4.67
N PHE A 103 10.24 4.54 -4.14
CA PHE A 103 10.65 4.66 -2.74
C PHE A 103 11.54 5.88 -2.44
N GLY A 104 12.20 6.44 -3.45
CA GLY A 104 12.89 7.72 -3.31
C GLY A 104 11.93 8.86 -2.97
N GLU A 105 10.66 8.72 -3.35
CA GLU A 105 9.58 9.65 -2.97
C GLU A 105 9.02 9.35 -1.57
N LEU A 106 9.06 8.10 -1.10
CA LEU A 106 8.57 7.66 0.21
C LEU A 106 9.59 7.89 1.34
N SER A 107 10.15 9.09 1.42
CA SER A 107 11.27 9.40 2.32
C SER A 107 10.92 9.40 3.82
N CYS A 108 9.63 9.42 4.19
CA CYS A 108 9.17 9.36 5.59
C CYS A 108 8.50 8.04 5.98
N LEU A 109 8.49 7.02 5.12
CA LEU A 109 7.78 5.77 5.42
C LEU A 109 8.43 5.05 6.60
N GLU A 110 7.69 4.90 7.69
CA GLU A 110 8.14 4.25 8.93
C GLU A 110 7.58 2.82 9.05
N VAL A 111 6.37 2.57 8.54
CA VAL A 111 5.67 1.28 8.67
C VAL A 111 5.25 0.74 7.30
N LEU A 112 5.65 -0.49 7.01
CA LEU A 112 5.22 -1.25 5.84
C LEU A 112 4.77 -2.65 6.25
N ASP A 113 3.50 -2.96 6.00
CA ASP A 113 2.95 -4.30 6.18
C ASP A 113 2.59 -4.92 4.83
N LEU A 114 3.24 -6.02 4.50
CA LEU A 114 2.99 -6.83 3.30
C LEU A 114 2.63 -8.28 3.68
N SER A 115 2.24 -8.52 4.94
CA SER A 115 1.94 -9.86 5.43
C SER A 115 0.86 -10.53 4.58
N HIS A 116 0.98 -11.81 4.30
CA HIS A 116 0.08 -12.59 3.45
C HIS A 116 -0.01 -12.07 2.01
N CYS A 117 0.95 -11.28 1.51
CA CYS A 117 1.09 -11.01 0.07
C CYS A 117 1.78 -12.19 -0.62
N THR A 118 1.04 -13.26 -0.92
CA THR A 118 1.66 -14.52 -1.37
C THR A 118 2.17 -14.50 -2.80
N SER A 119 1.66 -13.61 -3.66
CA SER A 119 2.14 -13.46 -5.06
C SER A 119 3.30 -12.48 -5.22
N LEU A 120 3.66 -11.73 -4.18
CA LEU A 120 4.73 -10.74 -4.25
C LEU A 120 6.07 -11.45 -4.44
N LYS A 121 6.78 -11.12 -5.51
CA LYS A 121 8.01 -11.84 -5.90
C LYS A 121 9.28 -11.15 -5.44
N THR A 122 9.31 -9.83 -5.49
CA THR A 122 10.52 -9.07 -5.21
C THR A 122 10.22 -7.87 -4.32
N LEU A 123 11.15 -7.62 -3.38
CA LEU A 123 11.19 -6.40 -2.60
C LEU A 123 12.61 -5.84 -2.62
N SER A 124 12.75 -4.60 -3.09
CA SER A 124 14.03 -3.92 -3.21
C SER A 124 13.87 -2.41 -2.98
N SER A 125 15.00 -1.74 -2.72
CA SER A 125 15.07 -0.27 -2.62
C SER A 125 14.12 0.35 -1.58
N LEU A 126 13.87 -0.35 -0.47
CA LEU A 126 13.07 0.16 0.64
C LEU A 126 13.70 1.43 1.24
N PRO A 127 12.88 2.38 1.74
CA PRO A 127 13.38 3.62 2.32
C PRO A 127 14.13 3.33 3.61
N THR A 128 15.23 4.04 3.84
CA THR A 128 16.07 3.85 5.03
C THR A 128 15.39 4.33 6.32
N THR A 129 14.31 5.09 6.20
CA THR A 129 13.47 5.55 7.32
C THR A 129 12.53 4.48 7.87
N LEU A 130 12.43 3.32 7.21
CA LEU A 130 11.57 2.23 7.64
C LEU A 130 12.00 1.70 9.01
N ARG A 131 11.06 1.71 9.97
CA ARG A 131 11.24 1.25 11.35
C ARG A 131 10.53 -0.08 11.60
N GLN A 132 9.43 -0.34 10.92
CA GLN A 132 8.66 -1.58 11.04
C GLN A 132 8.39 -2.18 9.67
N LEU A 133 8.74 -3.46 9.53
CA LEU A 133 8.53 -4.23 8.32
C LEU A 133 7.88 -5.57 8.67
N HIS A 134 6.70 -5.82 8.13
CA HIS A 134 5.97 -7.07 8.32
C HIS A 134 5.84 -7.81 6.98
N LEU A 135 6.35 -9.04 6.97
CA LEU A 135 6.51 -9.92 5.80
C LEU A 135 6.05 -11.35 6.14
N CYS A 136 5.05 -11.47 6.99
CA CYS A 136 4.60 -12.79 7.40
C CYS A 136 3.88 -13.50 6.24
N ASP A 137 4.11 -14.79 6.05
CA ASP A 137 3.54 -15.60 4.96
C ASP A 137 3.78 -15.08 3.53
N CYS A 138 4.85 -14.33 3.29
CA CYS A 138 5.29 -13.90 1.94
C CYS A 138 6.07 -15.03 1.23
N ARG A 139 5.37 -16.08 0.80
CA ARG A 139 5.99 -17.36 0.36
C ARG A 139 6.87 -17.28 -0.88
N ASN A 140 6.57 -16.37 -1.80
CA ASN A 140 7.29 -16.22 -3.07
C ASN A 140 8.27 -15.05 -3.07
N LEU A 141 8.49 -14.42 -1.91
CA LEU A 141 9.23 -13.17 -1.81
C LEU A 141 10.74 -13.39 -1.70
N ASP A 142 11.46 -12.91 -2.71
CA ASP A 142 12.90 -12.69 -2.64
C ASP A 142 13.19 -11.23 -2.27
N ILE A 143 13.95 -11.01 -1.19
CA ILE A 143 14.40 -9.67 -0.81
C ILE A 143 15.77 -9.41 -1.38
N VAL A 144 15.89 -8.31 -2.13
CA VAL A 144 17.12 -7.94 -2.82
C VAL A 144 17.60 -6.60 -2.29
N ASN A 145 18.81 -6.59 -1.73
CA ASN A 145 19.58 -5.37 -1.41
C ASN A 145 18.84 -4.35 -0.53
N ALA A 146 18.19 -4.80 0.55
CA ALA A 146 17.61 -3.91 1.55
C ALA A 146 18.64 -3.63 2.66
N SER A 147 19.27 -2.46 2.64
CA SER A 147 19.96 -1.93 3.82
C SER A 147 18.95 -1.10 4.62
N LEU A 148 18.54 -1.61 5.78
CA LEU A 148 17.52 -1.00 6.63
C LEU A 148 18.14 -0.60 7.98
N PRO A 149 18.95 0.48 8.02
CA PRO A 149 19.75 0.81 9.21
C PRO A 149 18.90 1.24 10.42
N ASN A 150 17.67 1.70 10.20
CA ASN A 150 16.77 2.18 11.25
C ASN A 150 15.65 1.18 11.58
N LEU A 151 15.74 -0.06 11.09
CA LEU A 151 14.69 -1.06 11.33
C LEU A 151 14.70 -1.51 12.79
N GLU A 152 13.58 -1.30 13.47
CA GLU A 152 13.37 -1.67 14.87
C GLU A 152 12.59 -2.97 15.00
N VAL A 153 11.64 -3.20 14.08
CA VAL A 153 10.74 -4.36 14.08
C VAL A 153 10.77 -5.03 12.72
N LEU A 154 11.08 -6.33 12.70
CA LEU A 154 10.99 -7.18 11.52
C LEU A 154 10.17 -8.42 11.87
N HIS A 155 8.98 -8.56 11.30
CA HIS A 155 8.22 -9.80 11.37
C HIS A 155 8.41 -10.54 10.04
N TRP A 156 9.19 -11.63 10.04
CA TRP A 156 9.42 -12.44 8.84
C TRP A 156 9.18 -13.91 9.16
N HIS A 157 8.16 -14.49 8.53
CA HIS A 157 7.99 -15.93 8.46
C HIS A 157 7.50 -16.34 7.08
N GLN A 158 8.02 -17.41 6.50
CA GLN A 158 7.52 -17.95 5.22
C GLN A 158 6.26 -18.81 5.38
N ASN A 159 5.65 -18.85 6.56
CA ASN A 159 4.48 -19.67 6.88
C ASN A 159 3.51 -18.90 7.78
N ALA A 160 2.23 -18.87 7.38
CA ALA A 160 1.10 -18.31 8.13
C ALA A 160 1.03 -18.76 9.61
N GLN A 161 1.34 -20.02 9.91
CA GLN A 161 1.19 -20.56 11.28
C GLN A 161 2.16 -19.92 12.29
N ALA A 162 3.24 -19.30 11.82
CA ALA A 162 4.21 -18.62 12.66
C ALA A 162 3.89 -17.13 12.87
N CYS A 163 2.84 -16.60 12.23
CA CYS A 163 2.45 -15.19 12.31
C CYS A 163 1.73 -14.81 13.62
N GLU A 164 1.27 -15.80 14.39
CA GLU A 164 0.46 -15.59 15.60
C GLU A 164 1.29 -15.59 16.91
N ASN A 165 2.63 -15.58 16.83
CA ASN A 165 3.54 -15.54 17.98
C ASN A 165 4.45 -14.31 17.95
#